data_AF-K1RCZ6-F1
#
_entry.id   AF-K1RCZ6-F1
#
_cell.length_a   1.000
_cell.length_b   1.000
_cell.length_c   1.000
_cell.angle_alpha   90.00
_cell.angle_beta   90.00
_cell.angle_gamma   90.00
#
_symmetry.space_group_name_H-M   'P 1'
#
loop_
_entity.id
_entity.type
_entity.pdbx_description
1 polymer ?
#
loop_
_entity_poly.entity_id
_entity_poly.type
_entity_poly.pdbx_seq_one_letter_code
_entity_poly.pdbx_strand_id
1 'polypeptide(L)'
;MELIGDMATKITDMCNGNKESNLDSTMDATLNDTMENMEADYSNKDSTKENEDNKVAASTLKKELICENIALHRHAWQRYPFHGTPWNATYAVDGRRSDLDPAGGQCAISADGKSIAEWRVDLGEVRNLHHVFIQYRTDNVAWDKNDYFKSRVLGFSIYVSNTTYRNDWRLCFKDNKYTRATIPNPISVTCVMHGRYVIYYNNRTHHPFPAGYSTYAFNDLCEVEVYGCLTLGYYGENCSTPCPENCKGGDCDIVDGTCVSCVPGYSGSIHAWQRYPFHGTPWNATYAVDGRRSDLAPAGGQCAISADDKSIAEWRVDLGKVRNLHHVFIQYRTDNVAWDENDYFKSRFLGFSIYVSNTIYRNDWRLCFKDNKYTRATIPNPISVTCVMHGRYVIYYNNRTHSPFPAGYSTYAFNDLCEVEVYGCLTLGYYGEKCSTPCPKNCKGGDCDIVDGTCISCVHGYTGSICNKVCNNNTYGPNCSMTCGHCLYLYGEKCNHVTGQCPRGCASGFQGDLCVESRDEFKNKTTVAWPTYNDYKKFDTTNLFLKEVIMIITGEPAVVCVDTFCSKTWMSPPLTFKARG
;
A
#
# COMPACT_ATOMS: atom_id res chain seq x y z
N MET A 1 0.59 34.26 3.30
CA MET A 1 1.90 33.83 2.77
C MET A 1 3.09 34.31 3.60
N GLU A 2 2.88 34.99 4.74
CA GLU A 2 3.96 35.31 5.71
C GLU A 2 4.02 34.36 6.92
N LEU A 3 3.02 33.49 7.13
CA LEU A 3 2.96 32.57 8.28
C LEU A 3 3.67 31.22 8.10
N ILE A 4 4.17 30.91 6.89
CA ILE A 4 4.90 29.66 6.60
C ILE A 4 6.43 29.87 6.71
N GLY A 5 6.91 31.12 6.61
CA GLY A 5 8.32 31.47 6.76
C GLY A 5 8.81 31.55 8.20
N ASP A 6 7.95 31.94 9.15
CA ASP A 6 8.32 32.15 10.56
C ASP A 6 8.31 30.87 11.42
N MET A 7 7.75 29.76 10.92
CA MET A 7 7.70 28.48 11.65
C MET A 7 8.99 27.64 11.50
N ALA A 8 9.65 27.71 10.34
CA ALA A 8 10.90 26.96 10.11
C ALA A 8 12.09 27.49 10.95
N THR A 9 12.09 28.79 11.25
CA THR A 9 13.13 29.44 12.05
C THR A 9 13.02 29.10 13.54
N LYS A 10 11.80 28.99 14.08
CA LYS A 10 11.57 28.67 15.50
C LYS A 10 11.84 27.21 15.88
N ILE A 11 11.73 26.27 14.95
CA ILE A 11 12.01 24.84 15.19
C ILE A 11 13.52 24.57 15.27
N THR A 12 14.33 25.36 14.53
CA THR A 12 15.79 25.23 14.56
C THR A 12 16.40 25.76 15.87
N ASP A 13 15.78 26.78 16.49
CA ASP A 13 16.26 27.39 17.73
C ASP A 13 16.02 26.53 18.99
N MET A 14 15.11 25.55 18.93
CA MET A 14 14.82 24.66 20.08
C MET A 14 15.80 23.50 20.24
N CYS A 15 16.56 23.14 19.21
CA CYS A 15 17.54 22.04 19.27
C CYS A 15 18.97 22.50 19.65
N ASN A 16 19.25 23.80 19.69
CA ASN A 16 20.60 24.36 19.91
C ASN A 16 20.81 24.99 21.29
N GLY A 17 20.39 24.30 22.35
CA GLY A 17 20.66 24.70 23.74
C GLY A 17 21.95 24.12 24.30
N ASN A 18 23.12 24.67 23.95
CA ASN A 18 24.35 24.47 24.73
C ASN A 18 24.85 25.80 25.30
N LYS A 19 24.64 26.01 26.60
CA LYS A 19 25.50 26.88 27.42
C LYS A 19 26.32 25.99 28.34
N GLU A 20 27.63 25.98 28.10
CA GLU A 20 28.62 25.48 29.07
C GLU A 20 28.58 26.33 30.34
N SER A 21 28.38 25.69 31.50
CA SER A 21 29.09 26.02 32.74
C SER A 21 28.91 24.90 33.76
N ASN A 22 30.04 24.37 34.26
CA ASN A 22 30.17 23.45 35.41
C ASN A 22 29.08 23.60 36.48
N LEU A 23 28.47 22.50 36.91
CA LEU A 23 28.17 22.21 38.32
C LEU A 23 27.62 20.78 38.50
N ASP A 24 27.80 20.33 39.73
CA ASP A 24 27.84 18.98 40.28
C ASP A 24 26.49 18.25 40.32
N SER A 25 26.58 16.95 40.57
CA SER A 25 25.54 16.00 40.90
C SER A 25 24.44 16.54 41.84
N THR A 26 23.27 16.89 41.28
CA THR A 26 21.90 16.80 41.87
C THR A 26 20.92 17.65 41.05
N MET A 27 20.22 17.08 40.06
CA MET A 27 19.05 17.76 39.46
C MET A 27 18.15 16.77 38.71
N ASP A 28 17.65 15.74 39.41
CA ASP A 28 16.63 14.80 38.91
C ASP A 28 15.28 15.00 39.64
N ALA A 29 15.04 16.19 40.20
CA ALA A 29 13.85 16.47 41.01
C ALA A 29 13.16 17.82 40.75
N THR A 30 13.68 18.70 39.87
CA THR A 30 13.09 20.04 39.64
C THR A 30 12.49 20.24 38.25
N LEU A 31 12.53 19.25 37.35
CA LEU A 31 11.82 19.31 36.06
C LEU A 31 10.33 18.91 36.16
N ASN A 32 9.96 18.12 37.17
CA ASN A 32 8.57 17.69 37.38
C ASN A 32 7.70 18.77 38.05
N ASP A 33 8.27 19.63 38.90
CA ASP A 33 7.52 20.66 39.63
C ASP A 33 7.13 21.91 38.80
N THR A 34 7.71 22.08 37.60
CA THR A 34 7.35 23.19 36.69
C THR A 34 6.31 22.79 35.63
N MET A 35 6.05 21.49 35.44
CA MET A 35 5.04 21.01 34.49
C MET A 35 3.66 20.75 35.12
N GLU A 36 3.57 20.48 36.43
CA GLU A 36 2.26 20.36 37.11
C GLU A 36 1.60 21.71 37.40
N ASN A 37 2.34 22.82 37.39
CA ASN A 37 1.81 24.15 37.72
C ASN A 37 1.29 24.96 36.51
N MET A 38 1.30 24.40 35.29
CA MET A 38 0.68 25.03 34.10
C MET A 38 -0.70 24.45 33.72
N GLU A 39 -1.14 23.35 34.33
CA GLU A 39 -2.47 22.76 34.07
C GLU A 39 -3.60 23.35 34.94
N ALA A 40 -3.31 24.24 35.88
CA ALA A 40 -4.32 24.80 36.79
C ALA A 40 -5.00 26.11 36.31
N ASP A 41 -4.51 26.78 35.26
CA ASP A 41 -5.00 28.13 34.88
C ASP A 41 -5.85 28.19 33.58
N TYR A 42 -6.12 27.05 32.93
CA TYR A 42 -6.89 27.00 31.67
C TYR A 42 -8.34 26.51 31.78
N SER A 43 -8.87 26.36 33.00
CA SER A 43 -10.29 26.06 33.24
C SER A 43 -11.08 27.32 33.57
N ASN A 44 -11.21 28.25 32.62
CA ASN A 44 -12.36 29.17 32.54
C ASN A 44 -12.27 30.09 31.33
N LYS A 45 -12.88 29.69 30.20
CA LYS A 45 -13.72 30.57 29.36
C LYS A 45 -14.35 29.79 28.20
N ASP A 46 -15.65 30.00 28.09
CA ASP A 46 -16.60 29.40 27.16
C ASP A 46 -16.62 30.21 25.85
N SER A 47 -16.21 29.61 24.71
CA SER A 47 -16.68 29.95 23.35
C SER A 47 -16.01 29.09 22.25
N THR A 48 -16.80 28.17 21.70
CA THR A 48 -16.97 27.80 20.28
C THR A 48 -15.77 27.67 19.31
N LYS A 49 -15.58 26.44 18.80
CA LYS A 49 -15.08 26.01 17.47
C LYS A 49 -13.63 26.38 17.06
N GLU A 50 -13.03 27.42 17.61
CA GLU A 50 -11.63 27.80 17.37
C GLU A 50 -10.63 26.96 18.19
N ASN A 51 -11.12 26.26 19.22
CA ASN A 51 -10.32 25.45 20.15
C ASN A 51 -10.10 24.00 19.70
N GLU A 52 -10.90 23.47 18.76
CA GLU A 52 -10.64 22.14 18.17
C GLU A 52 -9.57 22.22 17.09
N ASP A 53 -9.59 23.25 16.23
CA ASP A 53 -8.59 23.46 15.20
C ASP A 53 -7.20 23.78 15.79
N ASN A 54 -7.14 24.50 16.92
CA ASN A 54 -5.88 24.76 17.64
C ASN A 54 -5.36 23.57 18.45
N LYS A 55 -6.24 22.69 18.97
CA LYS A 55 -5.84 21.40 19.55
C LYS A 55 -5.35 20.42 18.49
N VAL A 56 -5.99 20.40 17.32
CA VAL A 56 -5.53 19.64 16.16
C VAL A 56 -4.18 20.19 15.71
N ALA A 57 -4.00 21.51 15.60
CA ALA A 57 -2.72 22.13 15.25
C ALA A 57 -1.61 21.86 16.28
N ALA A 58 -1.89 21.93 17.59
CA ALA A 58 -0.92 21.60 18.65
C ALA A 58 -0.60 20.10 18.74
N SER A 59 -1.57 19.22 18.45
CA SER A 59 -1.32 17.76 18.32
C SER A 59 -0.61 17.39 17.01
N THR A 60 -0.77 18.21 15.98
CA THR A 60 -0.06 18.09 14.69
C THR A 60 1.37 18.64 14.81
N LEU A 61 1.60 19.65 15.66
CA LEU A 61 2.94 20.19 15.96
C LEU A 61 3.78 19.30 16.90
N LYS A 62 3.15 18.42 17.69
CA LYS A 62 3.86 17.44 18.55
C LYS A 62 4.19 16.13 17.82
N LYS A 63 3.92 16.05 16.51
CA LYS A 63 4.09 14.85 15.69
C LYS A 63 5.19 14.98 14.63
N GLU A 64 6.23 15.76 14.93
CA GLU A 64 7.54 15.62 14.29
C GLU A 64 8.53 15.02 15.29
N LEU A 65 8.27 13.77 15.69
CA LEU A 65 9.36 12.94 16.20
C LEU A 65 9.89 12.20 14.98
N ILE A 66 10.81 12.89 14.33
CA ILE A 66 11.46 12.49 13.10
C ILE A 66 12.86 12.06 13.53
N CYS A 67 13.17 10.78 13.31
CA CYS A 67 14.51 10.19 13.15
C CYS A 67 15.70 11.14 13.44
N GLU A 68 16.64 10.83 14.32
CA GLU A 68 17.75 11.75 14.64
C GLU A 68 18.60 12.17 13.41
N ASN A 69 19.17 13.38 13.43
CA ASN A 69 20.20 13.79 12.45
C ASN A 69 21.50 13.01 12.69
N ILE A 70 21.58 11.82 12.11
CA ILE A 70 22.69 10.88 12.27
C ILE A 70 23.99 11.33 11.58
N ALA A 71 23.95 12.40 10.77
CA ALA A 71 25.12 13.02 10.15
C ALA A 71 25.76 14.11 11.03
N LEU A 72 25.09 14.60 12.07
CA LEU A 72 25.59 15.69 12.91
C LEU A 72 26.98 15.38 13.47
N HIS A 73 27.93 16.31 13.24
CA HIS A 73 29.35 16.23 13.62
C HIS A 73 30.11 15.00 13.09
N ARG A 74 29.58 14.32 12.07
CA ARG A 74 30.27 13.20 11.42
C ARG A 74 31.39 13.67 10.51
N HIS A 75 32.30 12.75 10.21
CA HIS A 75 33.40 13.04 9.29
C HIS A 75 32.88 13.18 7.86
N ALA A 76 33.08 14.35 7.26
CA ALA A 76 32.77 14.61 5.87
C ALA A 76 34.03 14.81 5.02
N TRP A 77 33.90 14.51 3.72
CA TRP A 77 34.95 14.67 2.73
C TRP A 77 34.37 15.24 1.45
N GLN A 78 35.16 16.04 0.73
CA GLN A 78 34.78 16.51 -0.59
C GLN A 78 35.92 16.42 -1.60
N ARG A 79 35.55 16.22 -2.86
CA ARG A 79 36.46 16.22 -3.99
C ARG A 79 36.68 17.67 -4.46
N TYR A 80 37.95 18.03 -4.66
CA TYR A 80 38.37 19.37 -5.08
C TYR A 80 37.88 20.48 -4.12
N PRO A 81 38.30 20.46 -2.83
CA PRO A 81 37.98 21.57 -1.93
C PRO A 81 38.57 22.89 -2.45
N PHE A 82 37.91 24.01 -2.16
CA PHE A 82 38.47 25.33 -2.47
C PHE A 82 39.74 25.57 -1.62
N HIS A 83 40.89 25.80 -2.26
CA HIS A 83 42.17 25.89 -1.56
C HIS A 83 42.40 27.28 -0.93
N GLY A 84 43.04 27.31 0.24
CA GLY A 84 43.42 28.56 0.91
C GLY A 84 42.31 29.23 1.71
N THR A 85 41.16 28.57 1.88
CA THR A 85 40.01 29.05 2.66
C THR A 85 39.63 28.02 3.74
N PRO A 86 38.87 28.41 4.78
CA PRO A 86 38.45 27.48 5.83
C PRO A 86 37.29 26.55 5.42
N TRP A 87 36.73 26.64 4.21
CA TRP A 87 35.48 25.99 3.75
C TRP A 87 35.55 24.47 3.62
N ASN A 88 35.72 23.78 4.75
CA ASN A 88 35.90 22.34 4.85
C ASN A 88 34.56 21.60 4.63
N ALA A 89 34.65 20.37 4.12
CA ALA A 89 33.52 19.46 3.94
C ALA A 89 32.71 19.26 5.22
N THR A 90 33.34 19.32 6.40
CA THR A 90 32.70 19.11 7.70
C THR A 90 31.73 20.23 8.11
N TYR A 91 31.82 21.42 7.52
CA TYR A 91 30.86 22.48 7.81
C TYR A 91 29.45 22.13 7.34
N ALA A 92 29.31 21.30 6.30
CA ALA A 92 28.00 20.86 5.86
C ALA A 92 27.31 19.87 6.82
N VAL A 93 27.91 19.51 7.95
CA VAL A 93 27.33 18.56 8.93
C VAL A 93 27.56 19.03 10.36
N ASP A 94 27.80 20.33 10.58
CA ASP A 94 28.10 20.87 11.91
C ASP A 94 26.88 21.42 12.65
N GLY A 95 25.69 21.35 12.02
CA GLY A 95 24.43 21.81 12.59
C GLY A 95 24.24 23.33 12.54
N ARG A 96 25.05 24.05 11.76
CA ARG A 96 25.03 25.51 11.67
C ARG A 96 24.60 25.94 10.27
N ARG A 97 23.49 26.67 10.21
CA ARG A 97 22.94 27.18 8.94
C ARG A 97 22.37 28.60 9.05
N SER A 98 22.86 29.36 10.03
CA SER A 98 22.42 30.75 10.27
C SER A 98 23.09 31.73 9.30
N ASP A 99 24.29 31.41 8.83
CA ASP A 99 25.06 32.23 7.90
C ASP A 99 25.39 31.41 6.64
N LEU A 100 24.68 31.70 5.55
CA LEU A 100 24.76 30.99 4.28
C LEU A 100 25.79 31.61 3.33
N ASP A 101 26.61 32.52 3.82
CA ASP A 101 27.81 33.03 3.16
C ASP A 101 29.03 32.18 3.57
N PRO A 102 29.88 31.75 2.63
CA PRO A 102 31.07 30.99 2.96
C PRO A 102 32.02 31.71 3.93
N ALA A 103 32.10 33.05 3.89
CA ALA A 103 32.90 33.82 4.85
C ALA A 103 32.36 33.70 6.29
N GLY A 104 31.07 33.38 6.45
CA GLY A 104 30.44 33.01 7.72
C GLY A 104 30.94 31.69 8.32
N GLY A 105 31.63 30.87 7.52
CA GLY A 105 32.29 29.65 8.00
C GLY A 105 31.34 28.49 8.29
N GLN A 106 30.15 28.47 7.67
CA GLN A 106 29.14 27.41 7.84
C GLN A 106 28.82 26.69 6.52
N CYS A 107 29.71 26.78 5.52
CA CYS A 107 29.49 26.13 4.22
C CYS A 107 30.71 25.38 3.71
N ALA A 108 30.46 24.19 3.18
CA ALA A 108 31.41 23.38 2.44
C ALA A 108 31.38 23.76 0.96
N ILE A 109 32.50 24.29 0.45
CA ILE A 109 32.61 24.84 -0.91
C ILE A 109 33.68 24.09 -1.73
N SER A 110 33.32 23.65 -2.93
CA SER A 110 34.27 23.07 -3.89
C SER A 110 34.94 24.13 -4.79
N ALA A 111 36.08 23.79 -5.37
CA ALA A 111 36.80 24.61 -6.33
C ALA A 111 36.03 24.84 -7.65
N ASP A 112 36.27 26.00 -8.27
CA ASP A 112 35.70 26.36 -9.57
C ASP A 112 36.29 25.53 -10.73
N GLY A 113 35.58 25.51 -11.87
CA GLY A 113 36.09 24.96 -13.13
C GLY A 113 36.14 23.43 -13.20
N LYS A 114 35.50 22.72 -12.27
CA LYS A 114 35.45 21.24 -12.26
C LYS A 114 34.14 20.74 -12.86
N SER A 115 34.21 19.66 -13.63
CA SER A 115 33.02 19.02 -14.20
C SER A 115 32.33 18.04 -13.23
N ILE A 116 32.93 17.78 -12.07
CA ILE A 116 32.42 16.88 -11.04
C ILE A 116 32.60 17.56 -9.69
N ALA A 117 31.52 17.62 -8.92
CA ALA A 117 31.57 17.94 -7.50
C ALA A 117 30.98 16.77 -6.72
N GLU A 118 31.73 16.31 -5.72
CA GLU A 118 31.41 15.16 -4.91
C GLU A 118 31.66 15.55 -3.45
N TRP A 119 30.65 15.35 -2.61
CA TRP A 119 30.73 15.51 -1.17
C TRP A 119 30.14 14.25 -0.54
N ARG A 120 30.72 13.77 0.56
CA ARG A 120 30.19 12.62 1.30
C ARG A 120 30.40 12.76 2.79
N VAL A 121 29.47 12.20 3.56
CA VAL A 121 29.57 12.02 5.01
C VAL A 121 29.69 10.53 5.35
N ASP A 122 30.55 10.18 6.30
CA ASP A 122 30.67 8.85 6.90
C ASP A 122 29.86 8.80 8.21
N LEU A 123 28.76 8.05 8.20
CA LEU A 123 27.86 7.88 9.36
C LEU A 123 28.48 6.99 10.46
N GLY A 124 29.71 6.48 10.25
CA GLY A 124 30.47 5.62 11.16
C GLY A 124 30.18 4.14 10.95
N GLU A 125 28.91 3.78 10.84
CA GLU A 125 28.43 2.43 10.55
C GLU A 125 27.21 2.46 9.63
N VAL A 126 26.71 1.29 9.23
CA VAL A 126 25.50 1.22 8.39
C VAL A 126 24.30 1.64 9.23
N ARG A 127 23.53 2.62 8.75
CA ARG A 127 22.34 3.16 9.40
C ARG A 127 21.14 3.08 8.46
N ASN A 128 19.92 3.08 9.00
CA ASN A 128 18.69 3.25 8.21
C ASN A 128 18.45 4.73 8.00
N LEU A 129 18.27 5.17 6.75
CA LEU A 129 17.99 6.55 6.38
C LEU A 129 16.50 6.67 6.04
N HIS A 130 15.89 7.78 6.45
CA HIS A 130 14.55 8.17 6.05
C HIS A 130 14.60 9.26 4.97
N HIS A 131 15.34 10.32 5.23
CA HIS A 131 15.44 11.47 4.34
C HIS A 131 16.73 12.25 4.55
N VAL A 132 17.07 13.06 3.55
CA VAL A 132 18.23 13.95 3.57
C VAL A 132 17.74 15.38 3.36
N PHE A 133 18.05 16.25 4.31
CA PHE A 133 17.81 17.68 4.22
C PHE A 133 19.08 18.36 3.73
N ILE A 134 18.95 19.32 2.82
CA ILE A 134 20.07 20.08 2.27
C ILE A 134 19.73 21.57 2.30
N GLN A 135 20.57 22.34 2.96
CA GLN A 135 20.62 23.80 2.89
C GLN A 135 21.76 24.21 1.95
N TYR A 136 21.43 24.95 0.91
CA TYR A 136 22.40 25.47 -0.05
C TYR A 136 22.91 26.85 0.37
N ARG A 137 24.12 27.16 -0.10
CA ARG A 137 24.70 28.51 -0.10
C ARG A 137 23.79 29.51 -0.80
N THR A 138 23.62 30.68 -0.19
CA THR A 138 22.90 31.81 -0.81
C THR A 138 23.63 33.14 -0.66
N ASP A 139 24.79 33.18 0.01
CA ASP A 139 25.46 34.41 0.43
C ASP A 139 24.54 35.33 1.24
N ASN A 140 23.66 34.73 2.04
CA ASN A 140 22.59 35.39 2.79
C ASN A 140 21.63 36.24 1.94
N VAL A 141 21.59 35.99 0.63
CA VAL A 141 20.63 36.61 -0.30
C VAL A 141 19.37 35.75 -0.39
N ALA A 142 18.24 36.39 -0.68
CA ALA A 142 16.97 35.71 -0.90
C ALA A 142 17.05 34.72 -2.07
N TRP A 143 16.53 33.51 -1.87
CA TRP A 143 16.51 32.41 -2.85
C TRP A 143 15.49 32.63 -3.97
N ASP A 144 15.63 33.68 -4.77
CA ASP A 144 14.69 34.09 -5.81
C ASP A 144 15.12 33.67 -7.23
N LYS A 145 14.35 34.01 -8.26
CA LYS A 145 14.61 33.59 -9.66
C LYS A 145 15.94 34.13 -10.24
N ASN A 146 16.49 35.19 -9.66
CA ASN A 146 17.71 35.86 -10.12
C ASN A 146 18.96 35.28 -9.46
N ASP A 147 18.80 34.47 -8.41
CA ASP A 147 19.92 33.82 -7.73
C ASP A 147 20.70 32.92 -8.72
N TYR A 148 22.00 33.19 -8.78
CA TYR A 148 22.95 32.50 -9.64
C TYR A 148 23.32 31.10 -9.12
N PHE A 149 23.31 30.88 -7.79
CA PHE A 149 23.65 29.61 -7.16
C PHE A 149 22.68 28.50 -7.53
N LYS A 150 21.43 28.85 -7.86
CA LYS A 150 20.44 27.88 -8.38
C LYS A 150 20.95 27.11 -9.58
N SER A 151 21.68 27.76 -10.50
CA SER A 151 22.25 27.09 -11.69
C SER A 151 23.34 26.08 -11.34
N ARG A 152 23.99 26.24 -10.19
CA ARG A 152 25.09 25.40 -9.71
C ARG A 152 24.60 24.07 -9.15
N VAL A 153 23.49 24.10 -8.41
CA VAL A 153 22.95 22.92 -7.70
C VAL A 153 21.99 22.06 -8.52
N LEU A 154 21.47 22.57 -9.66
CA LEU A 154 20.56 21.79 -10.52
C LEU A 154 21.19 20.47 -11.00
N GLY A 155 20.35 19.44 -11.09
CA GLY A 155 20.75 18.11 -11.58
C GLY A 155 21.58 17.30 -10.60
N PHE A 156 21.63 17.71 -9.34
CA PHE A 156 22.30 16.96 -8.30
C PHE A 156 21.67 15.58 -8.09
N SER A 157 22.44 14.68 -7.50
CA SER A 157 22.02 13.35 -7.10
C SER A 157 22.48 13.07 -5.69
N ILE A 158 21.68 12.30 -4.96
CA ILE A 158 22.06 11.73 -3.67
C ILE A 158 22.26 10.24 -3.88
N TYR A 159 23.39 9.72 -3.42
CA TYR A 159 23.69 8.30 -3.39
C TYR A 159 23.92 7.84 -1.96
N VAL A 160 23.70 6.56 -1.73
CA VAL A 160 23.97 5.88 -0.46
C VAL A 160 24.84 4.67 -0.74
N SER A 161 25.84 4.42 0.11
CA SER A 161 26.76 3.29 -0.05
C SER A 161 27.25 2.74 1.28
N ASN A 162 27.70 1.48 1.29
CA ASN A 162 28.39 0.87 2.42
C ASN A 162 29.92 1.00 2.31
N THR A 163 30.43 1.43 1.16
CA THR A 163 31.86 1.60 0.90
C THR A 163 32.13 2.97 0.28
N THR A 164 33.40 3.31 0.12
CA THR A 164 33.81 4.51 -0.62
C THR A 164 33.94 4.27 -2.13
N TYR A 165 33.74 3.03 -2.61
CA TYR A 165 33.87 2.70 -4.01
C TYR A 165 32.61 3.10 -4.78
N ARG A 166 32.81 3.83 -5.88
CA ARG A 166 31.71 4.34 -6.74
C ARG A 166 30.80 3.24 -7.30
N ASN A 167 31.30 2.03 -7.50
CA ASN A 167 30.50 0.90 -8.00
C ASN A 167 29.44 0.43 -7.00
N ASP A 168 29.61 0.74 -5.71
CA ASP A 168 28.69 0.36 -4.65
C ASP A 168 27.67 1.48 -4.35
N TRP A 169 27.68 2.56 -5.12
CA TRP A 169 26.76 3.68 -4.92
C TRP A 169 25.38 3.32 -5.43
N ARG A 170 24.40 3.36 -4.53
CA ARG A 170 22.99 3.18 -4.85
C ARG A 170 22.34 4.54 -4.99
N LEU A 171 21.68 4.81 -6.11
CA LEU A 171 20.99 6.07 -6.33
C LEU A 171 19.79 6.17 -5.40
N CYS A 172 19.79 7.17 -4.54
CA CYS A 172 18.67 7.51 -3.68
C CYS A 172 17.74 8.52 -4.38
N PHE A 173 18.34 9.59 -4.89
CA PHE A 173 17.59 10.66 -5.52
C PHE A 173 18.38 11.25 -6.69
N LYS A 174 17.65 11.67 -7.73
CA LYS A 174 18.21 12.43 -8.84
C LYS A 174 17.26 13.57 -9.21
N ASP A 175 17.76 14.79 -9.14
CA ASP A 175 17.05 15.93 -9.72
C ASP A 175 17.01 15.79 -11.24
N ASN A 176 15.80 15.63 -11.77
CA ASN A 176 15.52 15.72 -13.20
C ASN A 176 14.34 16.67 -13.48
N LYS A 177 13.86 17.40 -12.47
CA LYS A 177 12.57 18.11 -12.51
C LYS A 177 12.70 19.58 -12.17
N TYR A 178 13.69 19.95 -11.37
CA TYR A 178 13.82 21.34 -10.95
C TYR A 178 14.40 22.21 -12.06
N THR A 179 14.05 23.48 -11.98
CA THR A 179 14.57 24.56 -12.81
C THR A 179 15.06 25.66 -11.87
N ARG A 180 15.72 26.70 -12.42
CA ARG A 180 16.12 27.88 -11.63
C ARG A 180 14.94 28.57 -10.93
N ALA A 181 13.71 28.40 -11.43
CA ALA A 181 12.52 28.97 -10.80
C ALA A 181 11.94 28.08 -9.69
N THR A 182 12.17 26.76 -9.73
CA THR A 182 11.43 25.78 -8.93
C THR A 182 12.26 25.00 -7.92
N ILE A 183 13.60 25.04 -8.00
CA ILE A 183 14.45 24.40 -7.00
C ILE A 183 14.26 25.09 -5.62
N PRO A 184 13.83 24.38 -4.57
CA PRO A 184 13.67 24.96 -3.25
C PRO A 184 15.01 25.02 -2.49
N ASN A 185 15.10 25.90 -1.50
CA ASN A 185 16.17 25.93 -0.51
C ASN A 185 15.56 26.37 0.84
N PRO A 186 15.65 25.55 1.90
CA PRO A 186 16.20 24.19 1.89
C PRO A 186 15.38 23.19 1.06
N ILE A 187 15.98 22.02 0.80
CA ILE A 187 15.28 20.88 0.21
C ILE A 187 15.35 19.68 1.14
N SER A 188 14.22 18.98 1.30
CA SER A 188 14.15 17.69 1.98
C SER A 188 13.83 16.60 0.96
N VAL A 189 14.67 15.58 0.91
CA VAL A 189 14.63 14.49 -0.07
C VAL A 189 14.38 13.17 0.66
N THR A 190 13.24 12.54 0.40
CA THR A 190 12.96 11.19 0.89
C THR A 190 13.98 10.19 0.34
N CYS A 191 14.61 9.44 1.24
CA CYS A 191 15.75 8.58 0.99
C CYS A 191 15.68 7.32 1.87
N VAL A 192 14.66 6.49 1.66
CA VAL A 192 14.42 5.30 2.50
C VAL A 192 15.31 4.14 2.06
N MET A 193 16.46 4.01 2.69
CA MET A 193 17.43 2.93 2.45
C MET A 193 18.48 2.88 3.57
N HIS A 194 19.25 1.80 3.67
CA HIS A 194 20.37 1.72 4.60
C HIS A 194 21.72 2.02 3.93
N GLY A 195 22.64 2.62 4.68
CA GLY A 195 24.00 2.83 4.24
C GLY A 195 24.91 3.43 5.30
N ARG A 196 26.22 3.40 5.04
CA ARG A 196 27.23 4.06 5.87
C ARG A 196 27.62 5.44 5.33
N TYR A 197 27.61 5.61 4.02
CA TYR A 197 28.00 6.84 3.36
C TYR A 197 26.81 7.46 2.65
N VAL A 198 26.57 8.75 2.88
CA VAL A 198 25.65 9.57 2.07
C VAL A 198 26.48 10.50 1.21
N ILE A 199 26.19 10.51 -0.09
CA ILE A 199 26.98 11.20 -1.10
C ILE A 199 26.11 12.19 -1.85
N TYR A 200 26.45 13.48 -1.78
CA TYR A 200 25.97 14.49 -2.71
C TYR A 200 26.88 14.49 -3.95
N TYR A 201 26.27 14.38 -5.12
CA TYR A 201 27.01 14.28 -6.37
C TYR A 201 26.39 15.16 -7.45
N ASN A 202 27.23 15.99 -8.06
CA ASN A 202 26.85 16.88 -9.13
C ASN A 202 27.78 16.70 -10.32
N ASN A 203 27.20 16.55 -11.52
CA ASN A 203 27.93 16.12 -12.71
C ASN A 203 27.65 17.00 -13.94
N ARG A 204 28.72 17.35 -14.64
CA ARG A 204 28.75 18.13 -15.89
C ARG A 204 29.69 17.49 -16.94
N THR A 205 29.75 16.17 -17.02
CA THR A 205 30.63 15.48 -17.99
C THR A 205 30.02 15.28 -19.38
N HIS A 206 28.69 15.39 -19.53
CA HIS A 206 28.00 15.08 -20.79
C HIS A 206 27.26 16.31 -21.35
N HIS A 207 27.81 16.89 -22.42
CA HIS A 207 27.19 17.98 -23.17
C HIS A 207 26.19 17.45 -24.22
N PRO A 208 25.13 18.21 -24.57
CA PRO A 208 24.72 19.50 -24.00
C PRO A 208 23.98 19.35 -22.66
N PHE A 209 24.16 20.32 -21.75
CA PHE A 209 23.43 20.34 -20.47
C PHE A 209 22.00 20.87 -20.65
N PRO A 210 21.06 20.46 -19.78
CA PRO A 210 19.73 21.04 -19.74
C PRO A 210 19.76 22.56 -19.51
N ALA A 211 18.74 23.26 -19.99
CA ALA A 211 18.64 24.71 -19.88
C ALA A 211 18.66 25.17 -18.41
N GLY A 212 19.46 26.21 -18.12
CA GLY A 212 19.60 26.79 -16.78
C GLY A 212 20.68 26.14 -15.90
N TYR A 213 21.31 25.05 -16.35
CA TYR A 213 22.44 24.45 -15.68
C TYR A 213 23.70 25.29 -15.89
N SER A 214 24.54 25.37 -14.87
CA SER A 214 25.89 25.90 -14.97
C SER A 214 26.82 24.95 -15.74
N THR A 215 27.87 25.50 -16.35
CA THR A 215 28.89 24.76 -17.11
C THR A 215 29.73 23.82 -16.23
N TYR A 216 29.92 24.18 -14.96
CA TYR A 216 30.74 23.45 -13.99
C TYR A 216 29.88 22.94 -12.83
N ALA A 217 30.36 21.91 -12.14
CA ALA A 217 29.70 21.32 -10.98
C ALA A 217 30.25 21.93 -9.69
N PHE A 218 29.40 22.07 -8.68
CA PHE A 218 29.74 22.66 -7.39
C PHE A 218 29.16 21.86 -6.23
N ASN A 219 29.91 21.80 -5.12
CA ASN A 219 29.38 21.57 -3.78
C ASN A 219 29.23 22.97 -3.17
N ASP A 220 28.01 23.48 -3.14
CA ASP A 220 27.65 24.76 -2.50
C ASP A 220 26.69 24.43 -1.33
N LEU A 221 27.20 23.68 -0.35
CA LEU A 221 26.42 23.03 0.71
C LEU A 221 26.70 23.73 2.04
N CYS A 222 25.68 24.30 2.67
CA CYS A 222 25.81 24.89 4.01
C CYS A 222 25.39 23.92 5.12
N GLU A 223 24.35 23.12 4.90
CA GLU A 223 24.01 22.04 5.84
C GLU A 223 23.45 20.84 5.07
N VAL A 224 23.81 19.64 5.50
CA VAL A 224 23.34 18.36 4.99
C VAL A 224 23.02 17.49 6.20
N GLU A 225 21.74 17.40 6.53
CA GLU A 225 21.26 16.61 7.65
C GLU A 225 20.74 15.28 7.10
N VAL A 226 21.17 14.18 7.70
CA VAL A 226 20.69 12.84 7.33
C VAL A 226 19.85 12.35 8.50
N TYR A 227 18.55 12.21 8.27
CA TYR A 227 17.61 11.77 9.28
C TYR A 227 17.39 10.27 9.13
N GLY A 228 17.62 9.51 10.21
CA GLY A 228 17.46 8.07 10.23
C GLY A 228 17.39 7.46 11.63
N CYS A 229 17.46 6.13 11.70
CA CYS A 229 17.58 5.42 12.98
C CYS A 229 19.06 5.21 13.33
N LEU A 230 19.42 5.50 14.58
CA LEU A 230 20.73 5.14 15.12
C LEU A 230 20.90 3.61 15.09
N THR A 231 19.94 2.84 15.57
CA THR A 231 20.07 1.38 15.62
C THR A 231 19.45 0.74 14.38
N LEU A 232 20.20 -0.14 13.71
CA LEU A 232 19.64 -0.99 12.65
C LEU A 232 18.61 -1.94 13.23
N GLY A 233 17.62 -2.33 12.41
CA GLY A 233 16.59 -3.26 12.84
C GLY A 233 15.49 -2.63 13.67
N TYR A 234 15.30 -1.31 13.57
CA TYR A 234 14.19 -0.59 14.17
C TYR A 234 13.51 0.33 13.15
N TYR A 235 12.21 0.56 13.36
CA TYR A 235 11.35 1.38 12.51
C TYR A 235 10.30 2.16 13.33
N GLY A 236 9.53 2.98 12.62
CA GLY A 236 8.47 3.83 13.15
C GLY A 236 8.96 5.23 13.53
N GLU A 237 8.04 6.11 13.93
CA GLU A 237 8.29 7.54 14.19
C GLU A 237 9.56 7.77 15.06
N ASN A 238 9.79 6.92 16.07
CA ASN A 238 10.88 7.09 17.04
C ASN A 238 11.95 5.99 17.00
N CYS A 239 12.02 5.20 15.92
CA CYS A 239 12.96 4.07 15.84
C CYS A 239 12.91 3.13 17.06
N SER A 240 11.72 2.97 17.66
CA SER A 240 11.53 2.22 18.90
C SER A 240 10.92 0.84 18.67
N THR A 241 10.39 0.59 17.47
CA THR A 241 9.79 -0.70 17.13
C THR A 241 10.80 -1.58 16.43
N PRO A 242 11.14 -2.77 16.95
CA PRO A 242 12.07 -3.66 16.27
C PRO A 242 11.45 -4.16 14.95
N CYS A 243 12.28 -4.30 13.92
CA CYS A 243 11.89 -4.90 12.66
C CYS A 243 11.37 -6.34 12.88
N PRO A 244 10.39 -6.79 12.07
CA PRO A 244 9.88 -8.15 12.15
C PRO A 244 10.99 -9.22 12.10
N GLU A 245 10.87 -10.29 12.89
CA GLU A 245 11.91 -11.35 12.99
C GLU A 245 12.19 -12.03 11.64
N ASN A 246 11.17 -12.09 10.78
CA ASN A 246 11.25 -12.70 9.46
C ASN A 246 11.87 -11.78 8.39
N CYS A 247 12.29 -10.56 8.74
CA CYS A 247 13.06 -9.71 7.86
C CYS A 247 14.51 -10.21 7.78
N LYS A 248 14.99 -10.42 6.55
CA LYS A 248 16.33 -10.96 6.31
C LYS A 248 17.38 -9.99 6.85
N GLY A 249 18.15 -10.44 7.84
CA GLY A 249 19.17 -9.61 8.50
C GLY A 249 18.59 -8.45 9.32
N GLY A 250 17.31 -8.50 9.68
CA GLY A 250 16.64 -7.43 10.42
C GLY A 250 16.37 -6.17 9.58
N ASP A 251 16.41 -6.25 8.25
CA ASP A 251 16.26 -5.09 7.37
C ASP A 251 14.80 -4.85 6.98
N CYS A 252 14.21 -3.77 7.49
CA CYS A 252 12.86 -3.35 7.21
C CYS A 252 12.77 -1.85 6.89
N ASP A 253 11.69 -1.47 6.20
CA ASP A 253 11.36 -0.08 5.90
C ASP A 253 11.27 0.72 7.20
N ILE A 254 11.96 1.86 7.25
CA ILE A 254 12.08 2.68 8.46
C ILE A 254 10.75 3.32 8.87
N VAL A 255 9.81 3.51 7.94
CA VAL A 255 8.51 4.13 8.20
C VAL A 255 7.53 3.09 8.67
N ASP A 256 7.35 2.04 7.88
CA ASP A 256 6.24 1.11 8.05
C ASP A 256 6.63 -0.30 8.49
N GLY A 257 7.93 -0.60 8.61
CA GLY A 257 8.44 -1.88 9.11
C GLY A 257 8.28 -3.05 8.13
N THR A 258 7.84 -2.81 6.90
CA THR A 258 7.78 -3.82 5.84
C THR A 258 9.19 -4.32 5.54
N CYS A 259 9.40 -5.64 5.53
CA CYS A 259 10.73 -6.17 5.23
C CYS A 259 11.20 -5.77 3.83
N VAL A 260 12.42 -5.24 3.71
CA VAL A 260 13.06 -4.99 2.40
C VAL A 260 13.23 -6.32 1.66
N SER A 261 13.60 -7.37 2.41
CA SER A 261 13.53 -8.74 1.96
C SER A 261 13.23 -9.67 3.13
N CYS A 262 12.43 -10.71 2.90
CA CYS A 262 12.12 -11.70 3.92
C CYS A 262 13.08 -12.88 3.86
N VAL A 263 13.22 -13.61 4.96
CA VAL A 263 13.86 -14.93 4.96
C VAL A 263 13.10 -15.89 4.02
N PRO A 264 13.77 -16.87 3.38
CA PRO A 264 13.11 -17.77 2.43
C PRO A 264 11.86 -18.45 2.99
N GLY A 265 10.76 -18.42 2.24
CA GLY A 265 9.46 -18.97 2.66
C GLY A 265 8.49 -17.93 3.22
N TYR A 266 8.96 -16.72 3.56
CA TYR A 266 8.14 -15.64 4.11
C TYR A 266 7.91 -14.52 3.09
N SER A 267 6.81 -13.78 3.28
CA SER A 267 6.47 -12.58 2.52
C SER A 267 5.74 -11.63 3.47
N GLY A 268 6.38 -10.54 3.86
CA GLY A 268 5.93 -9.71 4.97
C GLY A 268 5.34 -8.39 4.48
N SER A 269 4.02 -8.31 4.43
CA SER A 269 3.33 -7.04 4.61
C SER A 269 2.91 -7.01 6.08
N ILE A 270 3.37 -6.01 6.83
CA ILE A 270 2.91 -5.83 8.20
C ILE A 270 1.68 -4.92 8.30
N HIS A 271 1.03 -4.64 7.16
CA HIS A 271 -0.16 -3.81 7.08
C HIS A 271 -1.36 -4.51 7.71
N ALA A 272 -1.38 -4.49 9.03
CA ALA A 272 -2.50 -4.90 9.83
C ALA A 272 -3.28 -3.68 10.31
N TRP A 273 -4.58 -3.87 10.47
CA TRP A 273 -5.49 -2.87 11.00
C TRP A 273 -6.43 -3.54 11.98
N GLN A 274 -6.80 -2.81 13.03
CA GLN A 274 -7.81 -3.27 13.96
C GLN A 274 -8.84 -2.19 14.26
N ARG A 275 -10.06 -2.63 14.52
CA ARG A 275 -11.15 -1.78 15.00
C ARG A 275 -11.03 -1.61 16.50
N TYR A 276 -11.24 -0.39 16.98
CA TYR A 276 -11.14 -0.02 18.39
C TYR A 276 -9.78 -0.37 19.02
N PRO A 277 -8.64 0.13 18.47
CA PRO A 277 -7.36 -0.03 19.15
C PRO A 277 -7.38 0.70 20.49
N PHE A 278 -6.60 0.20 21.46
CA PHE A 278 -6.45 0.88 22.74
C PHE A 278 -5.56 2.12 22.56
N HIS A 279 -6.13 3.32 22.73
CA HIS A 279 -5.40 4.58 22.49
C HIS A 279 -4.33 4.84 23.56
N GLY A 280 -3.17 5.35 23.13
CA GLY A 280 -2.07 5.72 24.04
C GLY A 280 -1.24 4.55 24.57
N THR A 281 -1.41 3.34 24.02
CA THR A 281 -0.66 2.14 24.43
C THR A 281 0.08 1.51 23.25
N PRO A 282 1.16 0.76 23.49
CA PRO A 282 1.93 0.08 22.46
C PRO A 282 1.26 -1.25 22.05
N TRP A 283 -0.03 -1.25 21.71
CA TRP A 283 -0.77 -2.46 21.30
C TRP A 283 -1.32 -2.34 19.87
N ASN A 284 -0.41 -2.03 18.93
CA ASN A 284 -0.72 -1.84 17.52
C ASN A 284 -1.18 -3.16 16.87
N ALA A 285 -2.07 -3.07 15.88
CA ALA A 285 -2.51 -4.19 15.06
C ALA A 285 -1.34 -4.94 14.41
N THR A 286 -0.26 -4.23 14.08
CA THR A 286 0.94 -4.78 13.43
C THR A 286 1.70 -5.77 14.31
N TYR A 287 1.55 -5.70 15.64
CA TYR A 287 2.21 -6.66 16.55
C TYR A 287 1.69 -8.08 16.42
N ALA A 288 0.53 -8.29 15.81
CA ALA A 288 0.06 -9.64 15.51
C ALA A 288 0.68 -10.22 14.23
N VAL A 289 1.58 -9.51 13.53
CA VAL A 289 2.21 -9.97 12.28
C VAL A 289 3.70 -9.61 12.23
N ASP A 290 4.31 -9.32 13.38
CA ASP A 290 5.74 -8.96 13.48
C ASP A 290 6.65 -10.19 13.68
N GLY A 291 6.06 -11.38 13.82
CA GLY A 291 6.77 -12.64 14.02
C GLY A 291 7.20 -12.88 15.46
N ARG A 292 6.83 -12.02 16.42
CA ARG A 292 7.29 -12.08 17.81
C ARG A 292 6.19 -12.67 18.69
N ARG A 293 6.55 -13.69 19.47
CA ARG A 293 5.63 -14.38 20.39
C ARG A 293 6.32 -14.95 21.63
N SER A 294 7.44 -14.34 22.02
CA SER A 294 8.22 -14.73 23.19
C SER A 294 7.66 -14.16 24.49
N ASP A 295 6.95 -13.04 24.42
CA ASP A 295 6.28 -12.41 25.57
C ASP A 295 4.82 -12.11 25.21
N LEU A 296 3.91 -12.94 25.72
CA LEU A 296 2.47 -12.92 25.45
C LEU A 296 1.69 -12.04 26.44
N ALA A 297 2.38 -11.18 27.19
CA ALA A 297 1.78 -10.19 28.08
C ALA A 297 1.65 -8.81 27.40
N PRO A 298 0.71 -7.95 27.83
CA PRO A 298 0.55 -6.60 27.29
C PRO A 298 1.81 -5.75 27.39
N ALA A 299 2.58 -5.92 28.47
CA ALA A 299 3.82 -5.19 28.67
C ALA A 299 4.95 -5.70 27.76
N GLY A 300 4.82 -6.92 27.21
CA GLY A 300 5.79 -7.51 26.29
C GLY A 300 5.87 -6.83 24.93
N GLY A 301 4.82 -6.08 24.54
CA GLY A 301 4.79 -5.33 23.28
C GLY A 301 4.83 -6.23 22.04
N GLN A 302 4.21 -7.40 22.10
CA GLN A 302 4.14 -8.41 21.02
C GLN A 302 2.70 -8.87 20.78
N CYS A 303 1.71 -8.06 21.17
CA CYS A 303 0.31 -8.40 20.97
C CYS A 303 -0.49 -7.20 20.49
N ALA A 304 -1.34 -7.44 19.49
CA ALA A 304 -2.41 -6.53 19.11
C ALA A 304 -3.57 -6.71 20.10
N ILE A 305 -3.92 -5.62 20.80
CA ILE A 305 -4.98 -5.59 21.82
C ILE A 305 -6.02 -4.53 21.44
N SER A 306 -7.30 -4.92 21.40
CA SER A 306 -8.42 -4.00 21.23
C SER A 306 -8.91 -3.44 22.57
N ALA A 307 -9.62 -2.31 22.52
CA ALA A 307 -10.29 -1.72 23.67
C ALA A 307 -11.36 -2.64 24.28
N ASP A 308 -11.58 -2.47 25.58
CA ASP A 308 -12.61 -3.18 26.34
C ASP A 308 -14.05 -2.69 26.00
N ASP A 309 -15.04 -3.42 26.50
CA ASP A 309 -16.48 -3.09 26.43
C ASP A 309 -17.06 -2.94 25.02
N LYS A 310 -16.40 -3.50 23.99
CA LYS A 310 -16.90 -3.51 22.61
C LYS A 310 -17.64 -4.81 22.30
N SER A 311 -18.76 -4.70 21.59
CA SER A 311 -19.50 -5.87 21.11
C SER A 311 -18.94 -6.47 19.82
N ILE A 312 -17.97 -5.80 19.19
CA ILE A 312 -17.32 -6.24 17.97
C ILE A 312 -15.82 -5.99 18.09
N ALA A 313 -15.04 -7.01 17.79
CA ALA A 313 -13.61 -6.90 17.57
C ALA A 313 -13.28 -7.40 16.15
N GLU A 314 -12.56 -6.58 15.41
CA GLU A 314 -12.18 -6.84 14.03
C GLU A 314 -10.71 -6.54 13.89
N TRP A 315 -9.94 -7.50 13.40
CA TRP A 315 -8.54 -7.34 13.04
C TRP A 315 -8.35 -7.90 11.63
N ARG A 316 -7.54 -7.25 10.80
CA ARG A 316 -7.24 -7.73 9.45
C ARG A 316 -5.82 -7.44 9.04
N VAL A 317 -5.26 -8.30 8.21
CA VAL A 317 -3.96 -8.11 7.53
C VAL A 317 -4.14 -8.06 6.02
N ASP A 318 -3.42 -7.15 5.36
CA ASP A 318 -3.28 -7.09 3.90
C ASP A 318 -2.04 -7.88 3.44
N LEU A 319 -2.23 -8.93 2.64
CA LEU A 319 -1.16 -9.77 2.09
C LEU A 319 -0.43 -9.12 0.89
N GLY A 320 -0.78 -7.87 0.56
CA GLY A 320 -0.23 -7.05 -0.52
C GLY A 320 -0.78 -7.39 -1.91
N LYS A 321 -1.12 -8.65 -2.14
CA LYS A 321 -1.80 -9.15 -3.34
C LYS A 321 -2.61 -10.39 -3.02
N VAL A 322 -3.45 -10.83 -3.95
CA VAL A 322 -4.20 -12.09 -3.81
C VAL A 322 -3.22 -13.26 -3.75
N ARG A 323 -3.35 -14.10 -2.70
CA ARG A 323 -2.56 -15.32 -2.48
C ARG A 323 -3.51 -16.52 -2.35
N ASN A 324 -2.97 -17.72 -2.55
CA ASN A 324 -3.65 -18.96 -2.16
C ASN A 324 -3.32 -19.25 -0.69
N LEU A 325 -4.33 -19.39 0.14
CA LEU A 325 -4.23 -19.70 1.56
C LEU A 325 -4.50 -21.19 1.74
N HIS A 326 -3.77 -21.80 2.67
CA HIS A 326 -4.00 -23.17 3.14
C HIS A 326 -4.47 -23.18 4.59
N HIS A 327 -3.82 -22.42 5.46
CA HIS A 327 -4.18 -22.35 6.87
C HIS A 327 -3.77 -21.02 7.51
N VAL A 328 -4.43 -20.67 8.61
CA VAL A 328 -4.14 -19.49 9.42
C VAL A 328 -3.79 -19.97 10.82
N PHE A 329 -2.57 -19.67 11.25
CA PHE A 329 -2.10 -19.89 12.60
C PHE A 329 -2.37 -18.65 13.44
N ILE A 330 -2.83 -18.85 14.68
CA ILE A 330 -3.09 -17.78 15.63
C ILE A 330 -2.48 -18.16 16.99
N GLN A 331 -1.62 -17.29 17.51
CA GLN A 331 -1.13 -17.27 18.89
C GLN A 331 -1.95 -16.24 19.67
N TYR A 332 -2.60 -16.70 20.73
CA TYR A 332 -3.38 -15.83 21.61
C TYR A 332 -2.51 -15.25 22.72
N ARG A 333 -2.97 -14.09 23.23
CA ARG A 333 -2.51 -13.53 24.51
C ARG A 333 -2.80 -14.49 25.66
N THR A 334 -1.81 -14.65 26.55
CA THR A 334 -1.92 -15.48 27.76
C THR A 334 -1.38 -14.80 29.02
N ASP A 335 -0.86 -13.59 28.92
CA ASP A 335 -0.11 -12.93 30.00
C ASP A 335 1.09 -13.76 30.50
N ASN A 336 1.66 -14.60 29.63
CA ASN A 336 2.68 -15.60 29.96
C ASN A 336 2.25 -16.60 31.05
N VAL A 337 0.94 -16.75 31.25
CA VAL A 337 0.37 -17.74 32.16
C VAL A 337 0.09 -19.05 31.41
N ALA A 338 0.11 -20.16 32.14
CA ALA A 338 -0.23 -21.47 31.59
C ALA A 338 -1.65 -21.49 31.01
N TRP A 339 -1.82 -22.09 29.84
CA TRP A 339 -3.10 -22.20 29.13
C TRP A 339 -4.02 -23.29 29.72
N ASP A 340 -4.37 -23.18 31.00
CA ASP A 340 -5.16 -24.18 31.73
C ASP A 340 -6.64 -23.77 31.95
N GLU A 341 -7.42 -24.58 32.64
CA GLU A 341 -8.86 -24.36 32.85
C GLU A 341 -9.22 -23.08 33.62
N ASN A 342 -8.26 -22.52 34.37
CA ASN A 342 -8.45 -21.32 35.18
C ASN A 342 -8.17 -20.03 34.39
N ASP A 343 -7.63 -20.15 33.17
CA ASP A 343 -7.38 -19.00 32.32
C ASP A 343 -8.69 -18.31 31.90
N TYR A 344 -8.79 -17.03 32.29
CA TYR A 344 -9.92 -16.17 31.99
C TYR A 344 -9.95 -15.73 30.53
N PHE A 345 -8.79 -15.58 29.88
CA PHE A 345 -8.67 -15.12 28.50
C PHE A 345 -9.33 -16.07 27.50
N LYS A 346 -9.39 -17.37 27.81
CA LYS A 346 -10.07 -18.38 26.98
C LYS A 346 -11.50 -17.97 26.60
N SER A 347 -12.23 -17.32 27.50
CA SER A 347 -13.60 -16.83 27.24
C SER A 347 -13.70 -15.74 26.15
N ARG A 348 -12.62 -14.97 25.95
CA ARG A 348 -12.55 -13.86 24.99
C ARG A 348 -12.46 -14.36 23.55
N PHE A 349 -11.81 -15.50 23.33
CA PHE A 349 -11.56 -16.05 21.99
C PHE A 349 -12.68 -16.93 21.45
N LEU A 350 -13.60 -17.42 22.30
CA LEU A 350 -14.67 -18.30 21.86
C LEU A 350 -15.56 -17.66 20.79
N GLY A 351 -15.97 -18.47 19.82
CA GLY A 351 -16.84 -18.14 18.69
C GLY A 351 -16.29 -17.09 17.75
N PHE A 352 -14.97 -16.96 17.66
CA PHE A 352 -14.34 -16.17 16.62
C PHE A 352 -14.64 -16.74 15.22
N SER A 353 -14.49 -15.89 14.22
CA SER A 353 -14.56 -16.23 12.81
C SER A 353 -13.28 -15.79 12.12
N ILE A 354 -12.87 -16.54 11.10
CA ILE A 354 -11.88 -16.10 10.12
C ILE A 354 -12.60 -15.88 8.78
N TYR A 355 -12.40 -14.72 8.18
CA TYR A 355 -12.86 -14.41 6.84
C TYR A 355 -11.67 -14.12 5.91
N VAL A 356 -11.90 -14.30 4.62
CA VAL A 356 -10.95 -13.98 3.56
C VAL A 356 -11.66 -13.11 2.51
N SER A 357 -10.98 -12.07 2.04
CA SER A 357 -11.55 -11.11 1.08
C SER A 357 -10.51 -10.61 0.08
N ASN A 358 -10.96 -10.13 -1.08
CA ASN A 358 -10.12 -9.39 -2.03
C ASN A 358 -10.20 -7.87 -1.83
N THR A 359 -11.14 -7.40 -1.01
CA THR A 359 -11.36 -5.98 -0.70
C THR A 359 -11.50 -5.77 0.81
N ILE A 360 -11.46 -4.52 1.23
CA ILE A 360 -11.73 -4.15 2.63
C ILE A 360 -13.23 -4.14 2.98
N TYR A 361 -14.12 -4.31 2.01
CA TYR A 361 -15.55 -4.18 2.22
C TYR A 361 -16.15 -5.48 2.75
N ARG A 362 -16.96 -5.35 3.81
CA ARG A 362 -17.57 -6.48 4.51
C ARG A 362 -18.44 -7.38 3.62
N ASN A 363 -19.05 -6.84 2.57
CA ASN A 363 -19.89 -7.60 1.64
C ASN A 363 -19.10 -8.63 0.82
N ASP A 364 -17.79 -8.43 0.67
CA ASP A 364 -16.92 -9.33 -0.10
C ASP A 364 -16.27 -10.41 0.79
N TRP A 365 -16.53 -10.37 2.09
CA TRP A 365 -15.94 -11.32 3.03
C TRP A 365 -16.53 -12.70 2.87
N ARG A 366 -15.66 -13.67 2.61
CA ARG A 366 -16.01 -15.08 2.51
C ARG A 366 -15.59 -15.78 3.80
N LEU A 367 -16.54 -16.47 4.44
CA LEU A 367 -16.29 -17.20 5.67
C LEU A 367 -15.32 -18.35 5.39
N CYS A 368 -14.19 -18.34 6.08
CA CYS A 368 -13.22 -19.42 6.04
C CYS A 368 -13.45 -20.39 7.20
N PHE A 369 -13.58 -19.84 8.41
CA PHE A 369 -13.75 -20.63 9.62
C PHE A 369 -14.70 -19.92 10.59
N LYS A 370 -15.48 -20.72 11.31
CA LYS A 370 -16.30 -20.27 12.43
C LYS A 370 -16.12 -21.24 13.58
N ASP A 371 -15.66 -20.73 14.73
CA ASP A 371 -15.74 -21.49 15.96
C ASP A 371 -17.21 -21.62 16.40
N ASN A 372 -17.66 -22.86 16.49
CA ASN A 372 -18.95 -23.23 17.07
C ASN A 372 -18.80 -24.44 18.02
N LYS A 373 -17.57 -24.87 18.31
CA LYS A 373 -17.29 -26.16 18.96
C LYS A 373 -16.41 -26.03 20.19
N TYR A 374 -15.60 -24.97 20.27
CA TYR A 374 -14.71 -24.81 21.41
C TYR A 374 -15.47 -24.35 22.65
N THR A 375 -14.94 -24.76 23.78
CA THR A 375 -15.33 -24.33 25.12
C THR A 375 -14.07 -23.81 25.83
N ARG A 376 -14.22 -23.22 27.02
CA ARG A 376 -13.05 -22.81 27.83
C ARG A 376 -12.08 -23.97 28.12
N ALA A 377 -12.56 -25.21 28.16
CA ALA A 377 -11.71 -26.37 28.38
C ALA A 377 -11.01 -26.87 27.10
N THR A 378 -11.54 -26.57 25.91
CA THR A 378 -11.11 -27.24 24.66
C THR A 378 -10.50 -26.31 23.62
N ILE A 379 -10.59 -24.99 23.78
CA ILE A 379 -9.92 -24.05 22.86
C ILE A 379 -8.39 -24.20 22.96
N PRO A 380 -7.68 -24.55 21.89
CA PRO A 380 -6.23 -24.69 21.92
C PRO A 380 -5.52 -23.33 21.79
N ASN A 381 -4.28 -23.26 22.27
CA ASN A 381 -3.37 -22.16 22.01
C ASN A 381 -1.94 -22.70 21.86
N PRO A 382 -1.24 -22.42 20.75
CA PRO A 382 -1.76 -21.77 19.54
C PRO A 382 -2.82 -22.63 18.82
N ILE A 383 -3.53 -22.02 17.88
CA ILE A 383 -4.48 -22.71 16.99
C ILE A 383 -4.04 -22.58 15.53
N SER A 384 -4.17 -23.66 14.76
CA SER A 384 -3.99 -23.65 13.31
C SER A 384 -5.30 -24.05 12.64
N VAL A 385 -5.84 -23.16 11.83
CA VAL A 385 -7.15 -23.29 11.18
C VAL A 385 -6.96 -23.52 9.69
N THR A 386 -7.44 -24.65 9.18
CA THR A 386 -7.48 -24.91 7.73
C THR A 386 -8.38 -23.90 7.03
N CYS A 387 -7.83 -23.24 6.03
CA CYS A 387 -8.42 -22.11 5.31
C CYS A 387 -8.03 -22.17 3.82
N VAL A 388 -8.58 -23.13 3.09
CA VAL A 388 -8.23 -23.38 1.67
C VAL A 388 -9.06 -22.49 0.76
N MET A 389 -8.53 -21.30 0.44
CA MET A 389 -9.14 -20.35 -0.48
C MET A 389 -8.15 -19.26 -0.90
N HIS A 390 -8.50 -18.43 -1.88
CA HIS A 390 -7.68 -17.28 -2.25
C HIS A 390 -8.23 -15.97 -1.68
N GLY A 391 -7.32 -15.05 -1.36
CA GLY A 391 -7.67 -13.71 -0.92
C GLY A 391 -6.47 -12.79 -0.78
N ARG A 392 -6.76 -11.50 -0.64
CA ARG A 392 -5.77 -10.48 -0.28
C ARG A 392 -5.80 -10.13 1.20
N TYR A 393 -6.98 -10.15 1.83
CA TYR A 393 -7.17 -9.80 3.23
C TYR A 393 -7.57 -11.04 4.03
N VAL A 394 -6.94 -11.25 5.17
CA VAL A 394 -7.36 -12.20 6.20
C VAL A 394 -7.91 -11.41 7.37
N ILE A 395 -9.10 -11.77 7.83
CA ILE A 395 -9.83 -11.02 8.85
C ILE A 395 -10.15 -11.96 10.02
N TYR A 396 -9.64 -11.62 11.21
CA TYR A 396 -10.13 -12.16 12.47
C TYR A 396 -11.31 -11.32 12.94
N TYR A 397 -12.42 -11.98 13.27
CA TYR A 397 -13.64 -11.30 13.63
C TYR A 397 -14.31 -11.96 14.83
N ASN A 398 -14.64 -11.15 15.82
CA ASN A 398 -15.34 -11.59 17.02
C ASN A 398 -16.59 -10.72 17.23
N ASN A 399 -17.72 -11.36 17.52
CA ASN A 399 -19.02 -10.71 17.58
C ASN A 399 -19.81 -11.10 18.83
N ARG A 400 -20.38 -10.09 19.51
CA ARG A 400 -21.21 -10.15 20.71
C ARG A 400 -22.44 -9.24 20.59
N THR A 401 -22.99 -9.04 19.39
CA THR A 401 -24.16 -8.15 19.20
C THR A 401 -25.50 -8.78 19.59
N HIS A 402 -25.57 -10.11 19.75
CA HIS A 402 -26.81 -10.83 19.99
C HIS A 402 -26.74 -11.69 21.26
N SER A 403 -27.38 -11.21 22.32
CA SER A 403 -27.57 -11.91 23.59
C SER A 403 -28.82 -12.81 23.54
N PRO A 404 -28.86 -13.98 24.21
CA PRO A 404 -27.83 -14.54 25.10
C PRO A 404 -26.68 -15.23 24.34
N PHE A 405 -25.47 -15.13 24.88
CA PHE A 405 -24.29 -15.81 24.34
C PHE A 405 -24.21 -17.26 24.86
N PRO A 406 -23.58 -18.19 24.12
CA PRO A 406 -23.37 -19.53 24.63
C PRO A 406 -22.54 -19.54 25.91
N ALA A 407 -22.65 -20.61 26.71
CA ALA A 407 -21.96 -20.71 27.98
C ALA A 407 -20.44 -20.60 27.83
N GLY A 408 -19.80 -19.83 28.73
CA GLY A 408 -18.35 -19.63 28.77
C GLY A 408 -17.81 -18.51 27.88
N TYR A 409 -18.65 -17.91 27.02
CA TYR A 409 -18.28 -16.74 26.24
C TYR A 409 -18.17 -15.50 27.12
N SER A 410 -17.19 -14.64 26.81
CA SER A 410 -17.16 -13.28 27.36
C SER A 410 -18.32 -12.45 26.80
N THR A 411 -18.80 -11.49 27.60
CA THR A 411 -19.84 -10.51 27.23
C THR A 411 -19.39 -9.55 26.14
N TYR A 412 -18.07 -9.32 26.03
CA TYR A 412 -17.47 -8.40 25.07
C TYR A 412 -16.54 -9.16 24.10
N ALA A 413 -16.26 -8.52 22.97
CA ALA A 413 -15.40 -9.03 21.91
C ALA A 413 -14.02 -8.40 22.02
N PHE A 414 -12.97 -9.21 21.80
CA PHE A 414 -11.58 -8.78 21.90
C PHE A 414 -10.78 -9.26 20.69
N ASN A 415 -9.85 -8.40 20.25
CA ASN A 415 -8.67 -8.78 19.47
C ASN A 415 -7.52 -8.87 20.48
N ASP A 416 -7.28 -10.05 21.05
CA ASP A 416 -6.15 -10.29 21.97
C ASP A 416 -5.16 -11.25 21.27
N LEU A 417 -4.60 -10.78 20.15
CA LEU A 417 -3.83 -11.59 19.19
C LEU A 417 -2.34 -11.25 19.32
N CYS A 418 -1.49 -12.25 19.62
CA CYS A 418 -0.05 -12.04 19.70
C CYS A 418 0.68 -12.39 18.41
N GLU A 419 0.22 -13.38 17.66
CA GLU A 419 0.79 -13.64 16.33
C GLU A 419 -0.24 -14.30 15.42
N VAL A 420 -0.29 -13.89 14.16
CA VAL A 420 -1.17 -14.40 13.12
C VAL A 420 -0.35 -14.66 11.87
N GLU A 421 -0.12 -15.94 11.58
CA GLU A 421 0.66 -16.35 10.42
C GLU A 421 -0.28 -16.96 9.37
N VAL A 422 -0.18 -16.48 8.13
CA VAL A 422 -0.98 -16.95 7.01
C VAL A 422 -0.12 -17.81 6.10
N TYR A 423 -0.45 -19.10 6.02
CA TYR A 423 0.30 -20.09 5.25
C TYR A 423 -0.37 -20.40 3.93
N GLY A 424 0.42 -20.51 2.88
CA GLY A 424 -0.05 -20.88 1.55
C GLY A 424 1.02 -20.63 0.48
N CYS A 425 0.58 -20.42 -0.77
CA CYS A 425 1.49 -20.21 -1.89
C CYS A 425 1.69 -18.73 -2.19
N LEU A 426 2.96 -18.31 -2.30
CA LEU A 426 3.33 -16.95 -2.68
C LEU A 426 2.91 -16.61 -4.13
N THR A 427 2.81 -17.60 -4.99
CA THR A 427 2.46 -17.41 -6.40
C THR A 427 1.14 -18.14 -6.68
N LEU A 428 0.19 -17.42 -7.30
CA LEU A 428 -1.04 -18.02 -7.81
C LEU A 428 -0.72 -19.00 -8.94
N GLY A 429 -1.63 -19.94 -9.18
CA GLY A 429 -1.46 -20.95 -10.23
C GLY A 429 -0.46 -22.06 -9.91
N TYR A 430 -0.10 -22.25 -8.63
CA TYR A 430 0.67 -23.41 -8.17
C TYR A 430 0.01 -24.06 -6.95
N TYR A 431 0.21 -25.37 -6.79
CA TYR A 431 -0.31 -26.19 -5.72
C TYR A 431 0.71 -27.23 -5.22
N GLY A 432 0.33 -27.96 -4.17
CA GLY A 432 1.13 -28.98 -3.48
C GLY A 432 1.99 -28.42 -2.34
N GLU A 433 2.58 -29.30 -1.53
CA GLU A 433 3.32 -28.94 -0.29
C GLU A 433 4.42 -27.89 -0.49
N LYS A 434 5.02 -27.83 -1.68
CA LYS A 434 6.10 -26.88 -2.02
C LYS A 434 5.66 -25.79 -2.99
N CYS A 435 4.37 -25.65 -3.28
CA CYS A 435 3.84 -24.68 -4.25
C CYS A 435 4.58 -24.71 -5.60
N SER A 436 4.95 -25.92 -6.05
CA SER A 436 5.84 -26.12 -7.20
C SER A 436 5.14 -26.77 -8.40
N THR A 437 3.95 -27.32 -8.19
CA THR A 437 3.17 -27.95 -9.28
C THR A 437 2.23 -26.92 -9.88
N PRO A 438 2.31 -26.61 -11.19
CA PRO A 438 1.43 -25.62 -11.80
C PRO A 438 -0.01 -26.14 -11.86
N CYS A 439 -0.97 -25.25 -11.60
CA CYS A 439 -2.40 -25.54 -11.74
C CYS A 439 -2.74 -26.01 -13.16
N PRO A 440 -3.76 -26.88 -13.32
CA PRO A 440 -4.19 -27.33 -14.62
C PRO A 440 -4.51 -26.16 -15.58
N LYS A 441 -4.05 -26.27 -16.83
CA LYS A 441 -4.08 -25.19 -17.83
C LYS A 441 -5.47 -24.57 -18.06
N ASN A 442 -6.52 -25.37 -17.95
CA ASN A 442 -7.89 -24.95 -18.27
C ASN A 442 -8.71 -24.60 -17.02
N CYS A 443 -8.09 -24.49 -15.85
CA CYS A 443 -8.73 -23.87 -14.70
C CYS A 443 -9.04 -22.40 -15.04
N LYS A 444 -10.25 -21.95 -14.73
CA LYS A 444 -10.64 -20.56 -14.91
C LYS A 444 -9.78 -19.67 -14.01
N GLY A 445 -9.16 -18.64 -14.60
CA GLY A 445 -8.23 -17.75 -13.89
C GLY A 445 -6.87 -18.38 -13.58
N GLY A 446 -6.62 -19.64 -13.99
CA GLY A 446 -5.39 -20.35 -13.65
C GLY A 446 -5.32 -20.82 -12.20
N ASP A 447 -6.41 -20.71 -11.43
CA ASP A 447 -6.44 -21.03 -10.00
C ASP A 447 -7.03 -22.42 -9.74
N CYS A 448 -6.40 -23.13 -8.80
CA CYS A 448 -6.80 -24.44 -8.35
C CYS A 448 -6.63 -24.57 -6.84
N ASP A 449 -7.23 -25.61 -6.27
CA ASP A 449 -7.06 -26.01 -4.89
C ASP A 449 -5.57 -26.19 -4.58
N ILE A 450 -5.11 -25.56 -3.51
CA ILE A 450 -3.69 -25.52 -3.13
C ILE A 450 -3.16 -26.88 -2.69
N VAL A 451 -4.03 -27.80 -2.27
CA VAL A 451 -3.66 -29.13 -1.79
C VAL A 451 -3.60 -30.12 -2.95
N ASP A 452 -4.70 -30.26 -3.69
CA ASP A 452 -4.86 -31.36 -4.66
C ASP A 452 -4.88 -30.93 -6.14
N GLY A 453 -4.87 -29.62 -6.42
CA GLY A 453 -4.84 -29.09 -7.77
C GLY A 453 -6.20 -29.10 -8.49
N THR A 454 -7.29 -29.39 -7.78
CA THR A 454 -8.66 -29.34 -8.34
C THR A 454 -9.03 -27.91 -8.72
N CYS A 455 -9.46 -27.68 -9.96
CA CYS A 455 -9.93 -26.38 -10.41
C CYS A 455 -11.24 -26.00 -9.72
N ILE A 456 -11.34 -24.74 -9.26
CA ILE A 456 -12.60 -24.19 -8.73
C ILE A 456 -13.69 -24.18 -9.82
N SER A 457 -13.29 -23.85 -11.06
CA SER A 457 -14.14 -23.94 -12.25
C SER A 457 -13.29 -24.03 -13.51
N CYS A 458 -13.87 -24.50 -14.61
CA CYS A 458 -13.19 -24.59 -15.90
C CYS A 458 -13.47 -23.38 -16.78
N VAL A 459 -12.52 -23.07 -17.68
CA VAL A 459 -12.80 -22.20 -18.82
C VAL A 459 -13.86 -22.84 -19.72
N HIS A 460 -14.59 -22.02 -20.50
CA HIS A 460 -15.65 -22.51 -21.38
C HIS A 460 -15.14 -23.60 -22.31
N GLY A 461 -15.94 -24.64 -22.52
CA GLY A 461 -15.59 -25.76 -23.38
C GLY A 461 -14.77 -26.88 -22.71
N TYR A 462 -14.52 -26.79 -21.41
CA TYR A 462 -13.83 -27.82 -20.63
C TYR A 462 -14.61 -28.20 -19.36
N THR A 463 -14.38 -29.42 -18.87
CA THR A 463 -15.00 -30.00 -17.68
C THR A 463 -14.07 -31.00 -16.97
N GLY A 464 -14.50 -31.51 -15.82
CA GLY A 464 -13.75 -32.38 -14.92
C GLY A 464 -13.02 -31.61 -13.81
N SER A 465 -12.60 -32.31 -12.76
CA SER A 465 -11.95 -31.71 -11.57
C SER A 465 -10.68 -30.93 -11.91
N ILE A 466 -9.94 -31.33 -12.94
CA ILE A 466 -8.73 -30.65 -13.42
C ILE A 466 -8.90 -30.02 -14.82
N CYS A 467 -10.14 -29.86 -15.28
CA CYS A 467 -10.47 -29.23 -16.57
C CYS A 467 -9.75 -29.82 -17.80
N ASN A 468 -9.42 -31.10 -17.76
CA ASN A 468 -8.71 -31.79 -18.84
C ASN A 468 -9.64 -32.43 -19.87
N LYS A 469 -10.96 -32.43 -19.65
CA LYS A 469 -11.94 -33.00 -20.57
C LYS A 469 -12.57 -31.89 -21.40
N VAL A 470 -12.47 -32.00 -22.72
CA VAL A 470 -13.20 -31.15 -23.66
C VAL A 470 -14.69 -31.48 -23.58
N CYS A 471 -15.59 -30.50 -23.73
CA CYS A 471 -17.02 -30.77 -23.78
C CYS A 471 -17.36 -31.82 -24.83
N ASN A 472 -18.16 -32.80 -24.43
CA ASN A 472 -18.57 -33.92 -25.27
C ASN A 472 -20.10 -33.89 -25.49
N ASN A 473 -20.66 -34.91 -26.13
CA ASN A 473 -22.11 -35.03 -26.34
C ASN A 473 -22.78 -33.80 -27.00
N ASN A 474 -22.08 -33.15 -27.93
CA ASN A 474 -22.55 -31.94 -28.61
C ASN A 474 -22.97 -30.82 -27.64
N THR A 475 -22.17 -30.62 -26.60
CA THR A 475 -22.34 -29.52 -25.65
C THR A 475 -21.19 -28.53 -25.74
N TYR A 476 -21.41 -27.30 -25.26
CA TYR A 476 -20.44 -26.22 -25.27
C TYR A 476 -20.64 -25.25 -24.09
N GLY A 477 -19.77 -24.24 -24.01
CA GLY A 477 -19.94 -23.12 -23.08
C GLY A 477 -19.53 -23.45 -21.63
N PRO A 478 -20.03 -22.70 -20.64
CA PRO A 478 -19.64 -22.87 -19.24
C PRO A 478 -20.13 -24.23 -18.70
N ASN A 479 -19.22 -25.00 -18.07
CA ASN A 479 -19.50 -26.33 -17.54
C ASN A 479 -20.15 -27.30 -18.55
N CYS A 480 -20.00 -27.07 -19.86
CA CYS A 480 -20.64 -27.85 -20.90
C CYS A 480 -22.18 -27.92 -20.78
N SER A 481 -22.81 -26.86 -20.25
CA SER A 481 -24.25 -26.84 -19.98
C SER A 481 -25.11 -26.49 -21.19
N MET A 482 -24.51 -25.92 -22.25
CA MET A 482 -25.23 -25.51 -23.45
C MET A 482 -25.19 -26.64 -24.48
N THR A 483 -26.31 -26.88 -25.16
CA THR A 483 -26.38 -27.89 -26.23
C THR A 483 -26.21 -27.22 -27.58
N CYS A 484 -25.41 -27.81 -28.46
CA CYS A 484 -25.23 -27.30 -29.80
C CYS A 484 -26.51 -27.37 -30.62
N GLY A 485 -26.72 -26.39 -31.50
CA GLY A 485 -27.86 -26.39 -32.39
C GLY A 485 -27.73 -27.43 -33.51
N HIS A 486 -28.57 -27.26 -34.52
CA HIS A 486 -28.69 -28.17 -35.65
C HIS A 486 -27.58 -27.92 -36.68
N CYS A 487 -26.37 -28.30 -36.32
CA CYS A 487 -25.19 -28.18 -37.17
C CYS A 487 -25.18 -29.19 -38.33
N LEU A 488 -24.60 -28.79 -39.45
CA LEU A 488 -24.19 -29.71 -40.51
C LEU A 488 -22.86 -30.36 -40.13
N TYR A 489 -22.87 -31.68 -39.89
CA TYR A 489 -21.67 -32.46 -39.54
C TYR A 489 -21.24 -33.36 -40.69
N LEU A 490 -19.93 -33.44 -40.95
CA LEU A 490 -19.32 -34.45 -41.81
C LEU A 490 -18.24 -35.22 -41.05
N TYR A 491 -18.14 -36.53 -41.28
CA TYR A 491 -17.07 -37.37 -40.73
C TYR A 491 -16.83 -37.25 -39.21
N GLY A 492 -17.89 -37.13 -38.42
CA GLY A 492 -17.79 -37.05 -36.95
C GLY A 492 -17.37 -35.67 -36.40
N GLU A 493 -17.37 -34.62 -37.23
CA GLU A 493 -17.28 -33.23 -36.80
C GLU A 493 -18.29 -32.92 -35.68
N LYS A 494 -17.91 -31.98 -34.81
CA LYS A 494 -18.76 -31.47 -33.73
C LYS A 494 -18.73 -29.95 -33.76
N CYS A 495 -19.74 -29.31 -33.19
CA CYS A 495 -19.74 -27.89 -32.91
C CYS A 495 -18.51 -27.50 -32.09
N ASN A 496 -18.11 -26.23 -32.18
CA ASN A 496 -17.04 -25.70 -31.37
C ASN A 496 -17.39 -25.83 -29.87
N HIS A 497 -16.60 -26.57 -29.11
CA HIS A 497 -16.87 -26.83 -27.69
C HIS A 497 -16.84 -25.57 -26.81
N VAL A 498 -16.23 -24.48 -27.26
CA VAL A 498 -16.19 -23.20 -26.53
C VAL A 498 -17.37 -22.31 -26.93
N THR A 499 -17.59 -22.12 -28.24
CA THR A 499 -18.53 -21.11 -28.77
C THR A 499 -19.87 -21.67 -29.23
N GLY A 500 -19.98 -22.97 -29.44
CA GLY A 500 -21.18 -23.64 -29.98
C GLY A 500 -21.33 -23.51 -31.50
N GLN A 501 -20.42 -22.80 -32.17
CA GLN A 501 -20.51 -22.57 -33.61
C GLN A 501 -20.36 -23.86 -34.43
N CYS A 502 -21.19 -23.98 -35.45
CA CYS A 502 -21.19 -25.12 -36.36
C CYS A 502 -20.08 -24.95 -37.42
N PRO A 503 -19.17 -25.93 -37.59
CA PRO A 503 -18.01 -25.80 -38.49
C PRO A 503 -18.39 -25.59 -39.96
N ARG A 504 -19.57 -26.06 -40.38
CA ARG A 504 -20.08 -25.97 -41.76
C ARG A 504 -21.42 -25.24 -41.86
N GLY A 505 -21.78 -24.48 -40.82
CA GLY A 505 -23.09 -23.84 -40.73
C GLY A 505 -24.22 -24.83 -40.42
N CYS A 506 -25.45 -24.41 -40.73
CA CYS A 506 -26.65 -25.08 -40.25
C CYS A 506 -27.12 -26.20 -41.19
N ALA A 507 -27.67 -27.25 -40.59
CA ALA A 507 -28.42 -28.27 -41.30
C ALA A 507 -29.64 -27.64 -42.00
N SER A 508 -30.16 -28.33 -43.03
CA SER A 508 -31.34 -27.88 -43.76
C SER A 508 -32.51 -27.61 -42.80
N GLY A 509 -33.20 -26.48 -42.99
CA GLY A 509 -34.29 -26.05 -42.12
C GLY A 509 -33.86 -25.21 -40.91
N PHE A 510 -32.56 -24.98 -40.68
CA PHE A 510 -32.06 -24.16 -39.58
C PHE A 510 -31.22 -22.96 -40.04
N GLN A 511 -31.14 -21.93 -39.21
CA GLN A 511 -30.35 -20.71 -39.44
C GLN A 511 -29.83 -20.09 -38.12
N GLY A 512 -29.13 -18.95 -38.24
CA GLY A 512 -28.50 -18.25 -37.12
C GLY A 512 -27.10 -18.79 -36.79
N ASP A 513 -26.32 -18.02 -36.02
CA ASP A 513 -24.90 -18.31 -35.75
C ASP A 513 -24.68 -19.62 -34.97
N LEU A 514 -25.69 -20.06 -34.22
CA LEU A 514 -25.68 -21.29 -33.42
C LEU A 514 -26.61 -22.37 -33.99
N CYS A 515 -27.27 -22.12 -35.12
CA CYS A 515 -28.17 -23.07 -35.80
C CYS A 515 -29.33 -23.58 -34.94
N VAL A 516 -29.87 -22.72 -34.07
CA VAL A 516 -31.01 -23.02 -33.19
C VAL A 516 -32.34 -22.52 -33.72
N GLU A 517 -32.33 -21.64 -34.72
CA GLU A 517 -33.55 -21.05 -35.29
C GLU A 517 -34.10 -21.91 -36.42
N SER A 518 -35.39 -22.25 -36.38
CA SER A 518 -36.07 -22.97 -37.47
C SER A 518 -36.48 -22.01 -38.60
N ARG A 519 -36.30 -22.40 -39.86
CA ARG A 519 -36.70 -21.61 -41.04
C ARG A 519 -38.22 -21.59 -41.26
N ASP A 520 -38.97 -22.49 -40.61
CA ASP A 520 -40.43 -22.59 -40.75
C ASP A 520 -41.18 -21.66 -39.78
N GLU A 521 -40.59 -21.29 -38.63
CA GLU A 521 -41.18 -20.29 -37.72
C GLU A 521 -41.25 -18.88 -38.33
N PHE A 522 -40.36 -18.55 -39.27
CA PHE A 522 -40.41 -17.27 -39.99
C PHE A 522 -41.53 -17.20 -41.04
N LYS A 523 -42.03 -18.35 -41.52
CA LYS A 523 -43.17 -18.40 -42.45
C LYS A 523 -44.53 -18.25 -41.76
N ASN A 524 -44.62 -18.55 -40.45
CA ASN A 524 -45.84 -18.40 -39.67
C ASN A 524 -45.91 -17.10 -38.83
N LYS A 525 -44.83 -16.31 -38.76
CA LYS A 525 -44.85 -14.97 -38.14
C LYS A 525 -45.16 -13.83 -39.12
N THR A 526 -45.22 -14.08 -40.42
CA THR A 526 -45.63 -13.08 -41.44
C THR A 526 -47.13 -12.90 -41.58
N THR A 527 -47.96 -13.58 -40.79
CA THR A 527 -49.39 -13.25 -40.62
C THR A 527 -49.64 -12.65 -39.24
N VAL A 528 -48.98 -11.53 -38.93
CA VAL A 528 -49.58 -10.57 -37.99
C VAL A 528 -50.52 -9.72 -38.83
N ALA A 529 -51.83 -9.91 -38.64
CA ALA A 529 -52.80 -8.95 -39.14
C ALA A 529 -52.41 -7.57 -38.62
N TRP A 530 -52.24 -6.61 -39.53
CA TRP A 530 -52.08 -5.20 -39.16
C TRP A 530 -53.22 -4.80 -38.22
N PRO A 531 -52.94 -4.16 -37.07
CA PRO A 531 -54.01 -3.66 -36.22
C PRO A 531 -54.83 -2.68 -37.04
N THR A 532 -56.15 -2.83 -37.02
CA THR A 532 -57.01 -1.80 -37.60
C THR A 532 -56.98 -0.58 -36.69
N TYR A 533 -57.33 0.59 -37.22
CA TYR A 533 -57.32 1.89 -36.51
C TYR A 533 -58.00 1.88 -35.12
N ASN A 534 -58.85 0.89 -34.83
CA ASN A 534 -59.55 0.74 -33.55
C ASN A 534 -58.75 0.02 -32.45
N ASP A 535 -57.59 -0.60 -32.74
CA ASP A 535 -56.78 -1.32 -31.73
C ASP A 535 -55.87 -0.40 -30.91
N TYR A 536 -55.73 0.87 -31.30
CA TYR A 536 -54.86 1.86 -30.64
C TYR A 536 -55.41 2.47 -29.36
N LYS A 537 -56.62 2.10 -28.92
CA LYS A 537 -57.28 2.72 -27.75
C LYS A 537 -57.04 2.01 -26.41
N LYS A 538 -56.11 1.04 -26.35
CA LYS A 538 -55.95 0.15 -25.19
C LYS A 538 -54.52 -0.01 -24.65
N PHE A 539 -53.63 0.96 -24.87
CA PHE A 539 -52.29 0.94 -24.28
C PHE A 539 -52.08 2.08 -23.27
N ASP A 540 -51.87 1.69 -22.02
CA ASP A 540 -51.46 2.50 -20.88
C ASP A 540 -49.97 2.87 -21.00
N THR A 541 -49.62 4.13 -20.76
CA THR A 541 -48.37 4.79 -21.14
C THR A 541 -47.27 4.75 -20.08
N THR A 542 -47.29 3.81 -19.13
CA THR A 542 -46.45 3.88 -17.92
C THR A 542 -45.25 2.93 -17.87
N ASN A 543 -44.94 2.11 -18.90
CA ASN A 543 -43.89 1.09 -18.80
C ASN A 543 -42.71 1.28 -19.79
N LEU A 544 -41.51 1.57 -19.25
CA LEU A 544 -40.30 1.94 -20.02
C LEU A 544 -39.62 0.74 -20.74
N PHE A 545 -39.89 -0.50 -20.31
CA PHE A 545 -39.22 -1.71 -20.80
C PHE A 545 -39.62 -2.12 -22.23
N LEU A 546 -40.73 -1.62 -22.76
CA LEU A 546 -41.23 -1.97 -24.10
C LEU A 546 -40.66 -1.08 -25.22
N LYS A 547 -39.98 0.04 -24.89
CA LYS A 547 -39.38 0.93 -25.90
C LYS A 547 -38.13 0.36 -26.55
N GLU A 548 -37.33 -0.45 -25.83
CA GLU A 548 -36.06 -0.99 -26.36
C GLU A 548 -36.27 -2.15 -27.35
N VAL A 549 -37.28 -2.99 -27.13
CA VAL A 549 -37.53 -4.18 -27.96
C VAL A 549 -38.03 -3.81 -29.37
N ILE A 550 -38.75 -2.70 -29.52
CA ILE A 550 -39.27 -2.26 -30.82
C ILE A 550 -38.14 -1.65 -31.69
N MET A 551 -37.15 -1.00 -31.09
CA MET A 551 -36.06 -0.33 -31.82
C MET A 551 -35.08 -1.28 -32.53
N ILE A 552 -34.95 -2.52 -32.06
CA ILE A 552 -33.95 -3.47 -32.61
C ILE A 552 -34.42 -4.10 -33.94
N ILE A 553 -35.73 -4.08 -34.24
CA ILE A 553 -36.31 -4.89 -35.33
C ILE A 553 -36.35 -4.16 -36.69
N THR A 554 -36.30 -2.82 -36.74
CA THR A 554 -36.69 -2.09 -37.98
C THR A 554 -35.57 -1.39 -38.77
N GLY A 555 -34.33 -1.30 -38.28
CA GLY A 555 -33.17 -0.94 -39.12
C GLY A 555 -33.17 0.43 -39.82
N GLU A 556 -33.89 1.46 -39.33
CA GLU A 556 -33.85 2.85 -39.86
C GLU A 556 -33.53 3.90 -38.76
N PRO A 557 -33.01 5.11 -39.12
CA PRO A 557 -32.43 6.04 -38.15
C PRO A 557 -33.46 6.80 -37.30
N ALA A 558 -33.07 7.11 -36.07
CA ALA A 558 -33.90 7.75 -35.04
C ALA A 558 -34.36 9.17 -35.42
N VAL A 559 -35.64 9.47 -35.14
CA VAL A 559 -36.16 10.85 -35.05
C VAL A 559 -36.11 11.26 -33.59
N VAL A 560 -35.29 12.24 -33.24
CA VAL A 560 -35.29 12.87 -31.91
C VAL A 560 -36.13 14.15 -32.01
N CYS A 561 -37.18 14.24 -31.21
CA CYS A 561 -37.96 15.46 -31.04
C CYS A 561 -37.74 15.99 -29.62
N VAL A 562 -37.42 17.27 -29.48
CA VAL A 562 -37.48 18.03 -28.24
C VAL A 562 -38.47 19.16 -28.49
N ASP A 563 -39.56 19.17 -27.72
CA ASP A 563 -40.65 20.15 -27.72
C ASP A 563 -41.07 20.75 -29.09
N THR A 564 -42.15 20.16 -29.61
CA THR A 564 -43.05 20.66 -30.67
C THR A 564 -42.50 21.05 -32.06
N PHE A 565 -41.23 20.78 -32.41
CA PHE A 565 -40.77 20.79 -33.81
C PHE A 565 -39.79 19.63 -34.14
N CYS A 566 -40.02 18.91 -35.24
CA CYS A 566 -39.09 17.87 -35.74
C CYS A 566 -38.59 18.24 -37.16
N SER A 567 -37.27 18.11 -37.40
CA SER A 567 -36.59 18.37 -38.68
C SER A 567 -35.60 17.23 -38.99
N LYS A 568 -35.51 16.79 -40.26
CA LYS A 568 -34.62 15.70 -40.72
C LYS A 568 -33.19 16.23 -40.92
N THR A 569 -32.20 15.62 -40.26
CA THR A 569 -30.78 15.80 -40.61
C THR A 569 -30.08 14.46 -40.83
N TRP A 570 -29.25 14.41 -41.87
CA TRP A 570 -28.43 13.26 -42.23
C TRP A 570 -27.09 13.34 -41.49
N MET A 571 -26.70 12.30 -40.74
CA MET A 571 -25.33 12.14 -40.26
C MET A 571 -24.55 11.21 -41.20
N SER A 572 -23.54 11.76 -41.87
CA SER A 572 -22.52 11.02 -42.61
C SER A 572 -21.61 10.24 -41.64
N PRO A 573 -21.07 9.07 -42.01
CA PRO A 573 -20.12 8.34 -41.17
C PRO A 573 -18.73 9.00 -41.19
N PRO A 574 -17.94 8.94 -40.10
CA PRO A 574 -16.56 9.41 -40.12
C PRO A 574 -15.63 8.43 -40.87
N LEU A 575 -14.66 9.01 -41.57
CA LEU A 575 -13.57 8.35 -42.30
C LEU A 575 -12.58 7.63 -41.36
N THR A 576 -12.30 6.37 -41.73
CA THR A 576 -11.03 5.60 -41.70
C THR A 576 -10.22 5.40 -40.41
N PHE A 577 -9.91 4.12 -40.10
CA PHE A 577 -8.58 3.51 -40.32
C PHE A 577 -8.67 1.98 -40.37
N LYS A 578 -8.20 1.38 -41.47
CA LYS A 578 -7.90 -0.06 -41.61
C LYS A 578 -6.42 -0.16 -41.94
N ALA A 579 -5.65 -0.82 -41.08
CA ALA A 579 -4.30 -1.26 -41.39
C ALA A 579 -4.32 -2.77 -41.65
N ARG A 580 -3.86 -3.18 -42.83
CA ARG A 580 -3.08 -4.40 -43.01
C ARG A 580 -2.39 -4.38 -44.37
N GLY A 581 -1.13 -4.81 -44.36
CA GLY A 581 -0.50 -5.43 -45.53
C GLY A 581 -1.03 -6.84 -45.77
#